data_AF-A0A7V5BYZ9-F1
#
_entry.id   AF-A0A7V5BYZ9-F1
#
_cell.length_a   1.000
_cell.length_b   1.000
_cell.length_c   1.000
_cell.angle_alpha   90.00
_cell.angle_beta   90.00
_cell.angle_gamma   90.00
#
_symmetry.space_group_name_H-M   'P 1'
#
loop_
_entity.id
_entity.type
_entity.pdbx_description
1 polymer ?
#
loop_
_entity_poly.entity_id
_entity_poly.type
_entity_poly.pdbx_seq_one_letter_code
_entity_poly.pdbx_strand_id
1 'polypeptide(L)'
;MSRAPLVVAVLAGAVGPLWALALALDPGTWAPSSAAAMITGFLGAGALTVTGLALVRAPWGRVAARGTAAAGALVAAVNGFGPATILATAATFVGVAAVEGPWLDLWLRRLPSATGPGRAVFGLLVVALGFLPMLGLVTPGGLRPVDVVAGGLGVLGALAYLRAHGWGLWLLRIPVPAAGLVATWNRPGWSAAAVALGAVAIGAMAWRRDVAARLRPPPPTPAPRRRTGGARP
;
A
#
# COMPACT_ATOMS: atom_id res chain seq x y z
N MET A 1 -11.74 -28.41 -6.19
CA MET A 1 -10.55 -27.55 -5.99
C MET A 1 -10.86 -26.04 -5.92
N SER A 2 -12.09 -25.61 -5.60
CA SER A 2 -12.52 -24.20 -5.74
C SER A 2 -12.10 -23.24 -4.62
N ARG A 3 -11.61 -23.72 -3.47
CA ARG A 3 -11.35 -22.89 -2.28
C ARG A 3 -9.87 -22.54 -2.00
N ALA A 4 -8.94 -23.24 -2.64
CA ALA A 4 -7.50 -23.02 -2.45
C ALA A 4 -7.01 -21.56 -2.63
N PRO A 5 -7.52 -20.75 -3.59
CA PRO A 5 -6.99 -19.39 -3.78
C PRO A 5 -7.44 -18.40 -2.71
N LEU A 6 -8.65 -18.57 -2.19
CA LEU A 6 -9.15 -17.76 -1.09
C LEU A 6 -8.37 -18.06 0.18
N VAL A 7 -8.01 -19.33 0.40
CA VAL A 7 -7.12 -19.74 1.49
C VAL A 7 -5.74 -19.08 1.37
N VAL A 8 -5.11 -19.08 0.19
CA VAL A 8 -3.81 -18.42 -0.02
C VAL A 8 -3.88 -16.91 0.23
N ALA A 9 -4.90 -16.25 -0.33
CA ALA A 9 -5.08 -14.81 -0.14
C ALA A 9 -5.36 -14.45 1.33
N VAL A 10 -6.17 -15.26 2.03
CA VAL A 10 -6.45 -15.08 3.46
C VAL A 10 -5.21 -15.36 4.30
N LEU A 11 -4.45 -16.42 4.02
CA LEU A 11 -3.20 -16.71 4.74
C LEU A 11 -2.18 -15.59 4.59
N ALA A 12 -1.96 -15.11 3.36
CA ALA A 12 -1.07 -13.98 3.10
C ALA A 12 -1.58 -12.67 3.72
N GLY A 13 -2.89 -12.45 3.66
CA GLY A 13 -3.55 -11.27 4.25
C GLY A 13 -3.53 -11.27 5.77
N ALA A 14 -3.64 -12.44 6.40
CA ALA A 14 -3.66 -12.61 7.86
C ALA A 14 -2.34 -12.21 8.53
N VAL A 15 -1.24 -12.15 7.78
CA VAL A 15 0.05 -11.64 8.25
C VAL A 15 -0.09 -10.23 8.83
N GLY A 16 -0.86 -9.35 8.16
CA GLY A 16 -1.12 -7.99 8.64
C GLY A 16 -1.80 -7.96 10.02
N PRO A 17 -3.02 -8.52 10.17
CA PRO A 17 -3.69 -8.63 11.46
C PRO A 17 -2.87 -9.29 12.57
N LEU A 18 -2.04 -10.29 12.25
CA LEU A 18 -1.18 -10.94 13.24
C LEU A 18 -0.05 -10.02 13.73
N TRP A 19 0.57 -9.24 12.82
CA TRP A 19 1.53 -8.21 13.22
C TRP A 19 0.88 -7.06 14.00
N ALA A 20 -0.31 -6.64 13.58
CA ALA A 20 -1.10 -5.65 14.31
C ALA A 20 -1.43 -6.12 15.74
N LEU A 21 -1.84 -7.38 15.89
CA LEU A 21 -2.11 -7.98 17.19
C LEU A 21 -0.83 -8.09 18.03
N ALA A 22 0.29 -8.53 17.42
CA ALA A 22 1.57 -8.61 18.11
C ALA A 22 2.00 -7.25 18.67
N LEU A 23 1.89 -6.18 17.87
CA LEU A 23 2.18 -4.81 18.31
C LEU A 23 1.18 -4.27 19.36
N ALA A 24 -0.07 -4.71 19.32
CA ALA A 24 -1.08 -4.29 20.30
C ALA A 24 -0.87 -4.95 21.66
N LEU A 25 -0.45 -6.22 21.67
CA LEU A 25 -0.17 -6.98 22.89
C LEU A 25 1.19 -6.61 23.49
N ASP A 26 2.18 -6.38 22.63
CA ASP A 26 3.54 -6.03 23.03
C ASP A 26 4.14 -5.02 22.04
N PRO A 27 3.90 -3.71 22.25
CA PRO A 27 4.49 -2.66 21.43
C PRO A 27 6.01 -2.54 21.65
N GLY A 28 6.53 -3.15 22.73
CA GLY A 28 7.92 -3.08 23.18
C GLY A 28 8.45 -1.65 23.28
N THR A 29 9.46 -1.31 22.46
CA THR A 29 10.15 0.01 22.53
C THR A 29 9.41 1.17 21.86
N TRP A 30 8.30 0.91 21.16
CA TRP A 30 7.58 1.94 20.43
C TRP A 30 6.57 2.66 21.32
N ALA A 31 6.57 3.98 21.23
CA ALA A 31 5.53 4.79 21.85
C ALA A 31 4.14 4.45 21.28
N PRO A 32 3.05 4.61 22.06
CA PRO A 32 1.70 4.21 21.66
C PRO A 32 1.24 4.81 20.32
N SER A 33 1.60 6.07 20.03
CA SER A 33 1.23 6.73 18.78
C SER A 33 1.89 6.10 17.54
N SER A 34 3.15 5.69 17.68
CA SER A 34 3.89 4.99 16.62
C SER A 34 3.39 3.57 16.41
N ALA A 35 3.14 2.84 17.52
CA ALA A 35 2.54 1.51 17.46
C ALA A 35 1.17 1.55 16.79
N ALA A 36 0.30 2.50 17.15
CA ALA A 36 -1.00 2.69 16.52
C ALA A 36 -0.90 2.95 15.01
N ALA A 37 0.02 3.82 14.58
CA ALA A 37 0.26 4.06 13.16
C ALA A 37 0.71 2.78 12.44
N MET A 38 1.64 2.02 12.99
CA MET A 38 2.07 0.75 12.41
C MET A 38 0.92 -0.27 12.32
N ILE A 39 0.13 -0.41 13.38
CA ILE A 39 -1.06 -1.29 13.42
C ILE A 39 -2.00 -0.96 12.26
N THR A 40 -2.32 0.32 12.04
CA THR A 40 -3.17 0.73 10.92
C THR A 40 -2.57 0.35 9.57
N GLY A 41 -1.24 0.46 9.43
CA GLY A 41 -0.53 0.03 8.22
C GLY A 41 -0.59 -1.47 7.97
N PHE A 42 -0.33 -2.28 8.99
CA PHE A 42 -0.39 -3.73 8.89
C PHE A 42 -1.80 -4.21 8.51
N LEU A 43 -2.84 -3.65 9.12
CA LEU A 43 -4.23 -3.96 8.77
C LEU A 43 -4.55 -3.54 7.32
N GLY A 44 -4.14 -2.33 6.92
CA GLY A 44 -4.33 -1.84 5.56
C GLY A 44 -3.61 -2.70 4.51
N ALA A 45 -2.36 -3.10 4.78
CA ALA A 45 -1.57 -3.94 3.89
C ALA A 45 -2.13 -5.36 3.78
N GLY A 46 -2.66 -5.92 4.87
CA GLY A 46 -3.42 -7.17 4.86
C GLY A 46 -4.66 -7.08 3.96
N ALA A 47 -5.48 -6.04 4.13
CA ALA A 47 -6.67 -5.81 3.30
C ALA A 47 -6.32 -5.65 1.81
N LEU A 48 -5.25 -4.91 1.49
CA LEU A 48 -4.74 -4.78 0.12
C LEU A 48 -4.27 -6.13 -0.42
N THR A 49 -3.54 -6.92 0.36
CA THR A 49 -3.07 -8.25 -0.05
C THR A 49 -4.23 -9.17 -0.42
N VAL A 50 -5.26 -9.25 0.44
CA VAL A 50 -6.46 -10.05 0.16
C VAL A 50 -7.17 -9.54 -1.09
N THR A 51 -7.43 -8.24 -1.17
CA THR A 51 -8.15 -7.63 -2.30
C THR A 51 -7.41 -7.85 -3.62
N GLY A 52 -6.08 -7.67 -3.63
CA GLY A 52 -5.28 -7.80 -4.85
C GLY A 52 -5.12 -9.22 -5.35
N LEU A 53 -4.94 -10.17 -4.43
CA LEU A 53 -4.78 -11.57 -4.78
C LEU A 53 -6.11 -12.27 -5.05
N ALA A 54 -7.15 -12.01 -4.24
CA ALA A 54 -8.43 -12.71 -4.36
C ALA A 54 -9.35 -12.15 -5.44
N LEU A 55 -9.33 -10.83 -5.70
CA LEU A 55 -10.35 -10.20 -6.54
C LEU A 55 -9.87 -9.81 -7.94
N VAL A 56 -8.59 -9.47 -8.12
CA VAL A 56 -8.15 -8.70 -9.32
C VAL A 56 -6.93 -9.31 -10.03
N ARG A 57 -6.42 -10.47 -9.58
CA ARG A 57 -5.24 -11.14 -10.17
C ARG A 57 -4.02 -10.20 -10.27
N ALA A 58 -3.86 -9.34 -9.28
CA ALA A 58 -3.02 -8.18 -9.49
C ALA A 58 -1.64 -8.33 -8.86
N PRO A 59 -0.56 -8.01 -9.60
CA PRO A 59 0.83 -8.17 -9.14
C PRO A 59 1.10 -7.36 -7.87
N TRP A 60 0.30 -6.33 -7.62
CA TRP A 60 0.40 -5.53 -6.42
C TRP A 60 0.01 -6.23 -5.12
N GLY A 61 -0.85 -7.25 -5.17
CA GLY A 61 -1.15 -8.05 -3.98
C GLY A 61 0.10 -8.74 -3.44
N ARG A 62 0.99 -9.20 -4.34
CA ARG A 62 2.30 -9.74 -3.95
C ARG A 62 3.22 -8.69 -3.35
N VAL A 63 3.26 -7.50 -3.95
CA VAL A 63 4.08 -6.38 -3.45
C VAL A 63 3.63 -5.97 -2.05
N ALA A 64 2.32 -5.90 -1.79
CA ALA A 64 1.79 -5.61 -0.47
C ALA A 64 2.17 -6.70 0.56
N ALA A 65 2.04 -7.97 0.21
CA ALA A 65 2.45 -9.08 1.07
C ALA A 65 3.94 -9.02 1.42
N ARG A 66 4.81 -8.83 0.42
CA ARG A 66 6.27 -8.68 0.62
C ARG A 66 6.60 -7.45 1.47
N GLY A 67 5.96 -6.32 1.21
CA GLY A 67 6.14 -5.10 2.00
C GLY A 67 5.74 -5.30 3.47
N THR A 68 4.63 -5.99 3.71
CA THR A 68 4.16 -6.37 5.05
C THR A 68 5.19 -7.27 5.75
N ALA A 69 5.71 -8.26 5.04
CA ALA A 69 6.73 -9.17 5.56
C ALA A 69 8.04 -8.44 5.92
N ALA A 70 8.51 -7.55 5.05
CA ALA A 70 9.70 -6.74 5.29
C ALA A 70 9.51 -5.80 6.49
N ALA A 71 8.36 -5.13 6.59
CA ALA A 71 8.03 -4.27 7.73
C ALA A 71 7.96 -5.09 9.04
N GLY A 72 7.33 -6.25 9.00
CA GLY A 72 7.29 -7.17 10.14
C GLY A 72 8.68 -7.61 10.59
N ALA A 73 9.55 -8.00 9.65
CA ALA A 73 10.93 -8.37 9.96
C ALA A 73 11.71 -7.22 10.62
N LEU A 74 11.51 -5.97 10.17
CA LEU A 74 12.10 -4.79 10.81
C LEU A 74 11.58 -4.58 12.23
N VAL A 75 10.27 -4.78 12.46
CA VAL A 75 9.69 -4.70 13.81
C VAL A 75 10.26 -5.79 14.72
N ALA A 76 10.33 -7.04 14.27
CA ALA A 76 10.95 -8.12 15.04
C ALA A 76 12.43 -7.83 15.35
N ALA A 77 13.18 -7.29 14.39
CA ALA A 77 14.60 -6.99 14.59
C ALA A 77 14.83 -5.95 15.70
N VAL A 78 13.87 -5.03 15.91
CA VAL A 78 14.00 -3.95 16.90
C VAL A 78 13.34 -4.30 18.25
N ASN A 79 12.21 -5.03 18.27
CA ASN A 79 11.54 -5.45 19.52
C ASN A 79 12.09 -6.77 20.09
N GLY A 80 12.86 -7.53 19.32
CA GLY A 80 13.23 -8.90 19.68
C GLY A 80 12.07 -9.90 19.49
N PHE A 81 12.31 -11.14 19.90
CA PHE A 81 11.40 -12.27 19.66
C PHE A 81 10.61 -12.66 20.91
N GLY A 82 9.61 -11.86 21.27
CA GLY A 82 8.55 -12.26 22.22
C GLY A 82 7.57 -13.27 21.58
N PRO A 83 6.75 -14.00 22.37
CA PRO A 83 5.86 -15.05 21.86
C PRO A 83 4.93 -14.58 20.72
N ALA A 84 4.36 -13.39 20.84
CA ALA A 84 3.49 -12.82 19.81
C ALA A 84 4.24 -12.47 18.52
N THR A 85 5.45 -11.90 18.61
CA THR A 85 6.30 -11.62 17.44
C THR A 85 6.81 -12.88 16.76
N ILE A 86 7.08 -13.96 17.52
CA ILE A 86 7.44 -15.28 16.95
C ILE A 86 6.29 -15.81 16.11
N LEU A 87 5.06 -15.78 16.63
CA LEU A 87 3.87 -16.23 15.89
C LEU A 87 3.63 -15.36 14.64
N ALA A 88 3.74 -14.04 14.75
CA ALA A 88 3.59 -13.13 13.61
C ALA A 88 4.69 -13.37 12.55
N THR A 89 5.92 -13.64 12.99
CA THR A 89 7.05 -13.97 12.11
C THR A 89 6.85 -15.31 11.42
N ALA A 90 6.43 -16.34 12.15
CA ALA A 90 6.10 -17.64 11.56
C ALA A 90 4.98 -17.52 10.51
N ALA A 91 3.92 -16.78 10.83
CA ALA A 91 2.85 -16.48 9.88
C ALA A 91 3.35 -15.71 8.65
N THR A 92 4.33 -14.83 8.83
CA THR A 92 4.98 -14.11 7.72
C THR A 92 5.67 -15.07 6.76
N PHE A 93 6.44 -16.03 7.27
CA PHE A 93 7.08 -17.05 6.42
C PHE A 93 6.04 -17.88 5.66
N VAL A 94 4.97 -18.31 6.33
CA VAL A 94 3.87 -19.03 5.70
C VAL A 94 3.20 -18.19 4.62
N GLY A 95 2.91 -16.91 4.91
CA GLY A 95 2.29 -15.99 3.97
C GLY A 95 3.18 -15.68 2.76
N VAL A 96 4.48 -15.49 2.96
CA VAL A 96 5.44 -15.27 1.86
C VAL A 96 5.55 -16.53 1.00
N ALA A 97 5.71 -17.72 1.61
CA ALA A 97 5.71 -18.98 0.87
C ALA A 97 4.42 -19.16 0.07
N ALA A 98 3.26 -18.84 0.67
CA ALA A 98 1.95 -18.87 0.02
C ALA A 98 1.88 -17.99 -1.24
N VAL A 99 2.54 -16.83 -1.22
CA VAL A 99 2.53 -15.81 -2.28
C VAL A 99 3.61 -16.03 -3.35
N GLU A 100 4.76 -16.58 -2.98
CA GLU A 100 5.87 -16.84 -3.90
C GLU A 100 5.80 -18.21 -4.59
N GLY A 101 4.89 -19.07 -4.13
CA GLY A 101 4.77 -20.42 -4.68
C GLY A 101 4.34 -20.47 -6.15
N PRO A 102 4.87 -21.44 -6.94
CA PRO A 102 4.53 -21.59 -8.36
C PRO A 102 3.05 -21.91 -8.61
N TRP A 103 2.34 -22.43 -7.60
CA TRP A 103 0.90 -22.67 -7.67
C TRP A 103 0.09 -21.39 -7.88
N LEU A 104 0.55 -20.25 -7.31
CA LEU A 104 -0.16 -18.99 -7.46
C LEU A 104 -0.07 -18.52 -8.91
N ASP A 105 1.07 -18.70 -9.60
CA ASP A 105 1.19 -18.35 -11.02
C ASP A 105 0.29 -19.22 -11.91
N LEU A 106 0.25 -20.52 -11.65
CA LEU A 106 -0.63 -21.46 -12.37
C LEU A 106 -2.11 -21.11 -12.19
N TRP A 107 -2.49 -20.64 -11.00
CA TRP A 107 -3.85 -20.21 -10.74
C TRP A 107 -4.17 -18.85 -11.32
N LEU A 108 -3.28 -17.85 -11.14
CA LEU A 108 -3.45 -16.52 -11.69
C LEU A 108 -3.78 -16.67 -13.18
N ARG A 109 -3.03 -17.50 -13.93
CA ARG A 109 -3.28 -17.82 -15.36
C ARG A 109 -4.74 -18.11 -15.73
N ARG A 110 -5.54 -18.65 -14.81
CA ARG A 110 -6.95 -19.02 -15.02
C ARG A 110 -7.95 -17.90 -14.75
N LEU A 111 -7.55 -16.84 -14.06
CA LEU A 111 -8.42 -15.69 -13.81
C LEU A 111 -8.36 -14.66 -14.94
N PRO A 112 -9.47 -13.97 -15.24
CA PRO A 112 -9.46 -12.85 -16.16
C PRO A 112 -8.50 -11.76 -15.65
N SER A 113 -7.65 -11.25 -16.53
CA SER A 113 -6.79 -10.12 -16.21
C SER A 113 -7.64 -8.88 -16.11
N ALA A 114 -7.86 -8.37 -14.91
CA ALA A 114 -8.36 -7.02 -14.78
C ALA A 114 -7.25 -6.05 -15.18
N THR A 115 -7.51 -5.21 -16.19
CA THR A 115 -6.75 -3.97 -16.43
C THR A 115 -6.98 -3.05 -15.23
N GLY A 116 -6.32 -3.36 -14.13
CA GLY A 116 -6.35 -2.56 -12.91
C GLY A 116 -5.70 -1.19 -13.10
N PRO A 117 -5.71 -0.34 -12.06
CA PRO A 117 -5.01 0.94 -12.11
C PRO A 117 -3.56 0.73 -12.56
N GLY A 118 -3.11 1.54 -13.51
CA GLY A 118 -1.74 1.46 -14.03
C GLY A 118 -0.71 1.49 -12.90
N ARG A 119 0.46 0.86 -13.11
CA ARG A 119 1.49 0.68 -12.07
C ARG A 119 1.84 1.98 -11.31
N ALA A 120 1.87 3.11 -12.02
CA ALA A 120 2.12 4.43 -11.45
C ALA A 120 1.07 4.86 -10.42
N VAL A 121 -0.20 4.68 -10.77
CA VAL A 121 -1.35 5.04 -9.94
C VAL A 121 -1.38 4.19 -8.68
N PHE A 122 -1.16 2.89 -8.85
CA PHE A 122 -1.11 1.98 -7.71
C PHE A 122 0.09 2.28 -6.80
N GLY A 123 1.27 2.48 -7.37
CA GLY A 123 2.47 2.84 -6.60
C GLY A 123 2.27 4.10 -5.78
N LEU A 124 1.68 5.14 -6.37
CA LEU A 124 1.34 6.36 -5.64
C LEU A 124 0.43 6.09 -4.44
N LEU A 125 -0.63 5.30 -4.63
CA LEU A 125 -1.58 4.98 -3.56
C LEU A 125 -0.94 4.18 -2.43
N VAL A 126 -0.09 3.21 -2.75
CA VAL A 126 0.62 2.43 -1.72
C VAL A 126 1.57 3.30 -0.94
N VAL A 127 2.37 4.14 -1.59
CA VAL A 127 3.31 5.00 -0.86
C VAL A 127 2.56 6.06 -0.06
N ALA A 128 1.49 6.64 -0.59
CA ALA A 128 0.70 7.65 0.12
C ALA A 128 -0.05 7.07 1.33
N LEU A 129 -0.71 5.92 1.19
CA LEU A 129 -1.39 5.24 2.31
C LEU A 129 -0.39 4.64 3.30
N GLY A 130 0.74 4.15 2.79
CA GLY A 130 1.84 3.59 3.59
C GLY A 130 2.69 4.64 4.30
N PHE A 131 2.49 5.93 4.03
CA PHE A 131 3.32 6.98 4.59
C PHE A 131 3.13 7.11 6.11
N LEU A 132 1.89 7.08 6.61
CA LEU A 132 1.61 7.13 8.04
C LEU A 132 2.22 5.94 8.83
N PRO A 133 2.02 4.67 8.43
CA PRO A 133 2.66 3.56 9.13
C PRO A 133 4.18 3.56 9.01
N MET A 134 4.73 4.02 7.87
CA MET A 134 6.17 4.23 7.72
C MET A 134 6.68 5.24 8.74
N LEU A 135 5.96 6.35 8.97
CA LEU A 135 6.32 7.33 10.00
C LEU A 135 6.39 6.66 11.38
N GLY A 136 5.39 5.86 11.75
CA GLY A 136 5.40 5.11 13.02
C GLY A 136 6.60 4.17 13.15
N LEU A 137 6.97 3.47 12.07
CA LEU A 137 8.12 2.57 12.05
C LEU A 137 9.45 3.30 12.30
N VAL A 138 9.62 4.50 11.74
CA VAL A 138 10.89 5.25 11.81
C VAL A 138 10.97 6.23 12.99
N THR A 139 9.91 6.35 13.80
CA THR A 139 9.88 7.16 15.02
C THR A 139 9.50 6.33 16.25
N PRO A 140 10.39 5.45 16.75
CA PRO A 140 10.07 4.63 17.92
C PRO A 140 9.69 5.48 19.14
N GLY A 141 10.29 6.67 19.32
CA GLY A 141 9.96 7.61 20.40
C GLY A 141 8.60 8.32 20.29
N GLY A 142 7.79 8.02 19.28
CA GLY A 142 6.46 8.61 19.09
C GLY A 142 6.36 9.58 17.92
N LEU A 143 5.13 9.69 17.41
CA LEU A 143 4.78 10.64 16.36
C LEU A 143 4.64 12.06 16.91
N ARG A 144 5.27 13.02 16.24
CA ARG A 144 5.06 14.45 16.46
C ARG A 144 3.78 14.89 15.73
N PRO A 145 3.15 16.03 16.11
CA PRO A 145 1.97 16.55 15.40
C PRO A 145 2.18 16.71 13.89
N VAL A 146 3.38 17.14 13.47
CA VAL A 146 3.73 17.28 12.05
C VAL A 146 3.70 15.94 11.30
N ASP A 147 4.01 14.83 11.98
CA ASP A 147 4.00 13.49 11.38
C ASP A 147 2.57 13.01 11.16
N VAL A 148 1.70 13.27 12.16
CA VAL A 148 0.27 12.98 12.05
C VAL A 148 -0.36 13.79 10.93
N VAL A 149 -0.02 15.07 10.81
CA VAL A 149 -0.48 15.92 9.70
C VAL A 149 0.04 15.39 8.36
N ALA A 150 1.33 15.09 8.24
CA ALA A 150 1.92 14.61 6.99
C ALA A 150 1.33 13.25 6.55
N GLY A 151 1.24 12.29 7.47
CA GLY A 151 0.62 10.99 7.23
C GLY A 151 -0.88 11.10 6.95
N GLY A 152 -1.59 11.94 7.70
CA GLY A 152 -3.02 12.21 7.52
C GLY A 152 -3.34 12.83 6.16
N LEU A 153 -2.54 13.81 5.72
CA LEU A 153 -2.65 14.38 4.36
C LEU A 153 -2.36 13.33 3.28
N GLY A 154 -1.41 12.42 3.51
CA GLY A 154 -1.13 11.30 2.62
C GLY A 154 -2.34 10.39 2.43
N VAL A 155 -2.96 9.97 3.54
CA VAL A 155 -4.16 9.13 3.55
C VAL A 155 -5.35 9.86 2.91
N LEU A 156 -5.62 11.09 3.34
CA LEU A 156 -6.73 11.89 2.84
C LEU A 156 -6.58 12.21 1.34
N GLY A 157 -5.38 12.57 0.89
CA GLY A 157 -5.06 12.77 -0.51
C GLY A 157 -5.23 11.50 -1.35
N ALA A 158 -4.81 10.35 -0.84
CA ALA A 158 -4.99 9.05 -1.51
C ALA A 158 -6.48 8.67 -1.64
N LEU A 159 -7.27 8.83 -0.57
CA LEU A 159 -8.70 8.53 -0.57
C LEU A 159 -9.48 9.47 -1.50
N ALA A 160 -9.15 10.77 -1.49
CA ALA A 160 -9.75 11.74 -2.39
C ALA A 160 -9.41 11.45 -3.86
N TYR A 161 -8.16 11.09 -4.13
CA TYR A 161 -7.71 10.69 -5.45
C TYR A 161 -8.37 9.39 -5.93
N LEU A 162 -8.59 8.41 -5.04
CA LEU A 162 -9.36 7.18 -5.33
C LEU A 162 -10.80 7.49 -5.73
N ARG A 163 -11.41 8.52 -5.14
CA ARG A 163 -12.75 9.02 -5.48
C ARG A 163 -12.76 9.96 -6.69
N ALA A 164 -11.66 10.01 -7.43
CA ALA A 164 -11.47 10.85 -8.61
C ALA A 164 -11.63 12.36 -8.34
N HIS A 165 -11.39 12.82 -7.11
CA HIS A 165 -11.37 14.25 -6.80
C HIS A 165 -10.04 14.90 -7.19
N GLY A 166 -10.09 15.97 -7.98
CA GLY A 166 -8.90 16.68 -8.46
C GLY A 166 -8.02 17.26 -7.35
N TRP A 167 -8.62 17.69 -6.24
CA TRP A 167 -7.88 18.22 -5.09
C TRP A 167 -7.01 17.14 -4.41
N GLY A 168 -7.41 15.87 -4.46
CA GLY A 168 -6.63 14.77 -3.89
C GLY A 168 -5.25 14.65 -4.54
N LEU A 169 -5.18 14.81 -5.87
CA LEU A 169 -3.91 14.83 -6.59
C LEU A 169 -3.06 16.06 -6.22
N TRP A 170 -3.68 17.21 -6.01
CA TRP A 170 -2.97 18.42 -5.58
C TRP A 170 -2.34 18.27 -4.20
N LEU A 171 -3.07 17.67 -3.24
CA LEU A 171 -2.52 17.37 -1.92
C LEU A 171 -1.28 16.48 -2.00
N LEU A 172 -1.33 15.43 -2.83
CA LEU A 172 -0.21 14.50 -3.03
C LEU A 172 0.99 15.14 -3.75
N ARG A 173 0.79 16.24 -4.49
CA ARG A 173 1.87 16.92 -5.21
C ARG A 173 2.67 17.90 -4.37
N ILE A 174 2.00 18.63 -3.47
CA ILE A 174 2.62 19.76 -2.77
C ILE A 174 2.48 19.63 -1.24
N PRO A 175 1.27 19.67 -0.64
CA PRO A 175 1.14 19.57 0.82
C PRO A 175 1.80 18.35 1.45
N VAL A 176 1.61 17.16 0.89
CA VAL A 176 2.17 15.92 1.46
C VAL A 176 3.70 15.92 1.40
N PRO A 177 4.34 16.16 0.24
CA PRO A 177 5.80 16.27 0.18
C PRO A 177 6.36 17.38 1.07
N ALA A 178 5.71 18.56 1.10
CA ALA A 178 6.16 19.67 1.94
C ALA A 178 6.08 19.33 3.44
N ALA A 179 4.95 18.80 3.90
CA ALA A 179 4.78 18.37 5.29
C ALA A 179 5.76 17.24 5.65
N GLY A 180 6.00 16.30 4.74
CA GLY A 180 6.99 15.23 4.92
C GLY A 180 8.42 15.76 5.04
N LEU A 181 8.82 16.74 4.21
CA LEU A 181 10.13 17.37 4.32
C LEU A 181 10.27 18.19 5.61
N VAL A 182 9.24 18.94 6.01
CA VAL A 182 9.24 19.64 7.30
C VAL A 182 9.35 18.66 8.47
N ALA A 183 8.70 17.49 8.37
CA ALA A 183 8.79 16.44 9.38
C ALA A 183 10.22 15.87 9.54
N THR A 184 11.12 16.06 8.57
CA THR A 184 12.53 15.64 8.69
C THR A 184 13.37 16.54 9.60
N TRP A 185 12.87 17.74 9.92
CA TRP A 185 13.59 18.68 10.76
C TRP A 185 13.81 18.11 12.17
N ASN A 186 15.04 18.22 12.68
CA ASN A 186 15.44 17.68 13.98
C ASN A 186 15.15 16.18 14.16
N ARG A 187 15.38 15.39 13.11
CA ARG A 187 15.36 13.92 13.17
C ARG A 187 16.75 13.31 13.03
N PRO A 188 16.99 12.11 13.60
CA PRO A 188 18.17 11.31 13.30
C PRO A 188 18.32 11.06 11.80
N GLY A 189 19.56 10.98 11.30
CA GLY A 189 19.85 10.93 9.86
C GLY A 189 19.11 9.84 9.08
N TRP A 190 19.02 8.62 9.62
CA TRP A 190 18.35 7.52 8.92
C TRP A 190 16.81 7.69 8.87
N SER A 191 16.20 8.19 9.94
CA SER A 191 14.74 8.39 9.97
C SER A 191 14.34 9.62 9.16
N ALA A 192 15.17 10.68 9.18
CA ALA A 192 15.05 11.81 8.28
C ALA A 192 15.12 11.35 6.81
N ALA A 193 16.11 10.52 6.46
CA ALA A 193 16.27 9.98 5.10
C ALA A 193 15.05 9.16 4.65
N ALA A 194 14.55 8.26 5.50
CA ALA A 194 13.37 7.45 5.18
C ALA A 194 12.13 8.31 4.93
N VAL A 195 11.89 9.32 5.77
CA VAL A 195 10.76 10.26 5.58
C VAL A 195 10.93 11.13 4.34
N ALA A 196 12.13 11.67 4.10
CA ALA A 196 12.42 12.44 2.90
C ALA A 196 12.18 11.60 1.64
N LEU A 197 12.69 10.37 1.60
CA LEU A 197 12.50 9.47 0.47
C LEU A 197 11.03 9.15 0.23
N GLY A 198 10.24 8.88 1.28
CA GLY A 198 8.81 8.69 1.16
C GLY A 198 8.10 9.93 0.60
N ALA A 199 8.39 11.11 1.14
CA ALA A 199 7.82 12.39 0.70
C ALA A 199 8.15 12.70 -0.77
N VAL A 200 9.42 12.53 -1.15
CA VAL A 200 9.90 12.72 -2.53
C VAL A 200 9.28 11.71 -3.48
N ALA A 201 9.17 10.44 -3.07
CA ALA A 201 8.55 9.40 -3.88
C ALA A 201 7.07 9.70 -4.16
N ILE A 202 6.31 10.17 -3.15
CA ILE A 202 4.92 10.60 -3.32
C ILE A 202 4.85 11.74 -4.33
N GLY A 203 5.66 12.80 -4.13
CA GLY A 203 5.68 13.96 -5.02
C GLY A 203 6.03 13.57 -6.46
N ALA A 204 7.15 12.86 -6.66
CA ALA A 204 7.62 12.44 -7.97
C ALA A 204 6.57 11.57 -8.70
N MET A 205 5.92 10.64 -8.00
CA MET A 205 4.86 9.84 -8.59
C MET A 205 3.60 10.65 -8.91
N ALA A 206 3.20 11.59 -8.06
CA ALA A 206 2.02 12.42 -8.26
C ALA A 206 2.13 13.37 -9.48
N TRP A 207 3.35 13.67 -9.92
CA TRP A 207 3.61 14.46 -11.14
C TRP A 207 3.65 13.62 -12.43
N ARG A 208 3.58 12.29 -12.35
CA ARG A 208 3.55 11.44 -13.56
C ARG A 208 2.29 11.68 -14.39
N ARG A 209 2.46 11.73 -15.71
CA ARG A 209 1.36 11.92 -16.67
C ARG A 209 0.29 10.84 -16.55
N ASP A 210 0.69 9.59 -16.33
CA ASP A 210 -0.21 8.44 -16.16
C ASP A 210 -1.18 8.61 -14.97
N VAL A 211 -0.72 9.27 -13.90
CA VAL A 211 -1.51 9.53 -12.69
C VAL A 211 -2.54 10.63 -12.97
N ALA A 212 -2.15 11.68 -13.68
CA ALA A 212 -3.06 12.76 -14.07
C ALA A 212 -4.11 12.28 -15.10
N ALA A 213 -3.74 11.36 -15.99
CA ALA A 213 -4.62 10.84 -17.02
C ALA A 213 -5.86 10.12 -16.46
N ARG A 214 -5.76 9.52 -15.26
CA ARG A 214 -6.89 8.84 -14.59
C ARG A 214 -8.05 9.77 -14.24
N LEU A 215 -7.79 11.06 -14.03
CA LEU A 215 -8.80 12.05 -13.69
C LEU A 215 -9.46 12.68 -14.93
N ARG A 216 -9.02 12.32 -16.13
CA ARG A 216 -9.61 12.83 -17.37
C ARG A 216 -10.84 12.00 -17.74
N PRO A 217 -11.89 12.64 -18.28
CA PRO A 217 -13.02 11.89 -18.83
C PRO A 217 -12.54 10.99 -19.98
N PRO A 218 -13.14 9.80 -20.16
CA PRO A 218 -12.82 8.94 -21.29
C PRO A 218 -13.12 9.67 -22.60
N PRO A 219 -12.32 9.43 -23.66
CA PRO A 219 -12.61 10.00 -24.97
C PRO A 219 -14.00 9.53 -25.45
N PRO A 220 -14.75 10.38 -26.17
CA PRO A 220 -16.06 9.99 -26.69
C PRO A 220 -15.90 8.75 -27.59
N THR A 221 -16.78 7.75 -27.38
CA THR A 221 -16.81 6.54 -28.20
C THR A 221 -17.01 6.94 -29.66
N PRO A 222 -16.19 6.43 -30.61
CA PRO A 222 -16.37 6.75 -32.01
C PRO A 222 -17.80 6.38 -32.44
N ALA A 223 -18.49 7.32 -33.10
CA ALA A 223 -19.84 7.10 -33.58
C ALA A 223 -19.89 5.81 -34.43
N PRO A 224 -20.93 4.96 -34.30
CA PRO A 224 -21.04 3.75 -35.07
C PRO A 224 -20.97 4.12 -36.56
N ARG A 225 -19.95 3.62 -37.26
CA ARG A 225 -19.85 3.78 -38.71
C ARG A 225 -21.09 3.16 -39.31
N ARG A 226 -22.02 3.99 -39.83
CA ARG A 226 -23.07 3.51 -40.72
C ARG A 226 -22.34 2.80 -41.86
N ARG A 227 -22.45 1.47 -41.92
CA ARG A 227 -22.20 0.73 -43.15
C ARG A 227 -23.17 1.31 -44.17
N THR A 228 -22.70 2.23 -45.00
CA THR A 228 -23.40 2.57 -46.24
C THR A 228 -23.42 1.29 -47.06
N GLY A 229 -24.55 0.59 -47.01
CA GLY A 229 -24.83 -0.56 -47.84
C GLY A 229 -24.71 -0.12 -49.28
N GLY A 230 -23.59 -0.46 -49.91
CA GLY A 230 -23.48 -0.47 -51.36
C GLY A 230 -24.35 -1.63 -51.86
N ALA A 231 -25.64 -1.36 -52.04
CA ALA A 231 -26.42 -2.08 -53.03
C ALA A 231 -25.76 -1.77 -54.38
N ARG A 232 -25.01 -2.72 -54.93
CA ARG A 232 -24.61 -2.66 -56.33
C ARG A 232 -25.79 -3.18 -57.16
N PRO A 233 -26.13 -2.49 -58.26
CA PRO A 233 -27.16 -2.91 -59.21
C PRO A 233 -26.81 -4.21 -59.93
#